data_AF-A0A953UHX3-F1
#
_entry.id   AF-A0A953UHX3-F1
#
_cell.length_a   1.000
_cell.length_b   1.000
_cell.length_c   1.000
_cell.angle_alpha   90.00
_cell.angle_beta   90.00
_cell.angle_gamma   90.00
#
_symmetry.space_group_name_H-M   'P 1'
#
loop_
_entity.id
_entity.type
_entity.pdbx_description
1 polymer ?
#
loop_
_entity_poly.entity_id
_entity_poly.type
_entity_poly.pdbx_seq_one_letter_code
_entity_poly.pdbx_strand_id
1 'polypeptide(L)' 'MVNCPNCDAMIDADEDELDEGDTLTCEECGADLTVTGLDPLELETTEDEEEEEEEEEDFDYDEDEEDEDEEEEEEWH' A
#
# COMPACT_ATOMS: atom_id res chain seq x y z
N MET A 1 -5.08 19.95 18.82
CA MET A 1 -4.24 19.89 17.59
C MET A 1 -3.48 18.58 17.60
N VAL A 2 -3.76 17.73 16.62
CA VAL A 2 -3.13 16.42 16.45
C VAL A 2 -2.72 16.28 14.98
N ASN A 3 -1.72 15.46 14.68
CA ASN A 3 -1.33 15.17 13.31
C ASN A 3 -2.05 13.92 12.82
N CYS A 4 -2.51 13.94 11.57
CA CYS A 4 -3.03 12.76 10.91
C CYS A 4 -1.93 11.69 10.87
N PRO A 5 -2.17 10.47 11.37
CA PRO A 5 -1.16 9.41 11.34
C PRO A 5 -0.88 8.86 9.93
N ASN A 6 -1.76 9.13 8.95
CA ASN A 6 -1.59 8.70 7.55
C ASN A 6 -0.78 9.71 6.71
N CYS A 7 -1.08 11.01 6.83
CA CYS A 7 -0.54 12.04 5.92
C CYS A 7 0.13 13.23 6.62
N ASP A 8 0.33 13.17 7.94
CA ASP A 8 0.90 14.21 8.80
C ASP A 8 0.17 15.56 8.80
N ALA A 9 -1.01 15.64 8.17
CA ALA A 9 -1.84 16.84 8.16
C ALA A 9 -2.19 17.30 9.58
N MET A 10 -2.23 18.62 9.79
CA MET A 10 -2.66 19.19 11.07
C MET A 10 -4.19 19.13 11.17
N ILE A 11 -4.69 18.34 12.13
CA ILE A 11 -6.12 18.21 12.42
C ILE A 11 -6.45 19.06 13.65
N ASP A 12 -7.44 19.93 13.49
CA ASP A 12 -8.05 20.71 14.57
C ASP A 12 -9.31 19.97 15.04
N ALA A 13 -9.12 19.02 15.96
CA ALA A 13 -10.19 18.27 16.60
C ALA A 13 -10.30 18.67 18.08
N ASP A 14 -11.53 18.82 18.57
CA ASP A 14 -11.85 19.13 19.96
C ASP A 14 -11.96 17.85 20.79
N GLU A 15 -10.95 17.58 21.62
CA GLU A 15 -10.87 16.39 22.49
C GLU A 15 -12.00 16.32 23.54
N ASP A 16 -12.60 17.45 23.92
CA ASP A 16 -13.74 17.50 24.84
C ASP A 16 -15.04 16.96 24.23
N GLU A 17 -15.14 16.88 22.90
CA GLU A 17 -16.31 16.39 22.16
C GLU A 17 -16.15 14.96 21.65
N LEU A 18 -14.94 14.39 21.80
CA LEU A 18 -14.59 13.06 21.31
C LEU A 18 -14.49 12.06 22.45
N ASP A 19 -14.88 10.82 22.19
CA ASP A 19 -14.73 9.68 23.09
C ASP A 19 -13.77 8.62 22.50
N GLU A 20 -13.18 7.80 23.37
CA GLU A 20 -12.38 6.65 22.93
C GLU A 20 -13.25 5.68 22.11
N GLY A 21 -12.79 5.36 20.91
CA GLY A 21 -13.51 4.56 19.91
C GLY A 21 -14.30 5.37 18.88
N ASP A 22 -14.33 6.70 18.97
CA ASP A 22 -14.94 7.54 17.93
C ASP A 22 -14.16 7.46 16.62
N THR A 23 -14.89 7.56 15.50
CA THR A 23 -14.31 7.56 14.15
C THR A 23 -14.37 8.96 13.54
N LEU A 24 -13.23 9.40 13.00
CA LEU A 24 -13.00 10.71 12.39
C LEU A 24 -12.45 10.51 10.98
N THR A 25 -12.88 11.31 10.02
CA THR A 25 -12.30 11.26 8.67
C THR A 25 -11.36 12.44 8.48
N CYS A 26 -10.13 12.19 8.04
CA CYS A 26 -9.18 13.25 7.71
C CYS A 26 -9.64 14.00 6.46
N GLU A 27 -9.78 15.33 6.53
CA GLU A 27 -10.22 16.15 5.39
C GLU A 27 -9.16 16.29 4.28
N GLU A 28 -7.89 16.05 4.60
CA GLU A 28 -6.77 16.23 3.67
C GLU A 28 -6.48 14.97 2.83
N CYS A 29 -6.50 13.79 3.45
CA CYS A 29 -6.26 12.52 2.75
C CYS A 29 -7.51 11.64 2.59
N GLY A 30 -8.59 11.93 3.31
CA GLY A 30 -9.80 11.11 3.31
C GLY A 30 -9.70 9.81 4.13
N ALA A 31 -8.62 9.59 4.89
CA ALA A 31 -8.48 8.40 5.71
C ALA A 31 -9.44 8.42 6.91
N ASP A 32 -10.01 7.26 7.21
CA ASP A 32 -10.77 7.03 8.43
C ASP A 32 -9.80 6.74 9.59
N LEU A 33 -9.97 7.50 10.67
CA LEU A 33 -9.14 7.50 11.87
C LEU A 33 -10.01 7.15 13.06
N THR A 34 -9.48 6.38 14.00
CA THR A 34 -10.18 6.02 15.23
C THR A 34 -9.47 6.62 16.44
N VAL A 35 -10.22 7.21 17.37
CA VAL A 35 -9.70 7.79 18.61
C VAL A 35 -9.34 6.67 19.59
N THR A 36 -8.06 6.57 19.96
CA THR A 36 -7.56 5.57 20.91
C THR A 36 -7.15 6.16 22.26
N GLY A 37 -7.13 7.49 22.38
CA GLY A 37 -6.85 8.20 23.63
C GLY A 37 -7.18 9.70 23.52
N LEU A 38 -7.42 10.38 24.64
CA LEU A 38 -7.86 11.78 24.68
C LEU A 38 -6.90 12.73 25.44
N ASP A 39 -5.87 12.23 26.12
CA ASP A 39 -5.00 13.05 26.97
C ASP A 39 -3.56 12.47 27.04
N PRO A 40 -2.74 12.63 25.98
CA PRO A 40 -2.97 13.39 24.74
C PRO A 40 -3.87 12.66 23.73
N LEU A 41 -4.48 13.41 22.79
CA LEU A 41 -5.29 12.84 21.71
C LEU A 41 -4.45 11.90 20.84
N GLU A 42 -4.81 10.63 20.82
CA GLU A 42 -4.19 9.56 20.02
C GLU A 42 -5.17 9.06 18.96
N LEU A 43 -4.69 8.93 17.73
CA LEU A 43 -5.46 8.50 16.57
C LEU A 43 -4.76 7.30 15.93
N GLU A 44 -5.54 6.34 15.45
CA GLU A 44 -5.08 5.19 14.67
C GLU A 44 -5.76 5.23 13.30
N THR A 45 -5.01 4.99 12.21
CA THR A 45 -5.60 4.86 10.87
C THR A 45 -6.25 3.49 10.77
N THR A 46 -7.44 3.41 10.16
CA THR A 46 -8.01 2.10 9.83
C THR A 46 -7.49 1.61 8.48
N GLU A 47 -6.21 1.84 8.18
CA GLU A 47 -5.57 1.35 6.95
C GLU A 47 -5.84 -0.16 6.82
N ASP A 48 -6.68 -0.52 5.86
CA ASP A 48 -6.61 -1.83 5.22
C ASP A 48 -5.20 -1.87 4.61
N GLU A 49 -4.42 -2.86 5.01
CA GLU A 49 -2.96 -3.01 4.85
C GLU A 49 -2.51 -3.09 3.37
N GLU A 50 -2.81 -2.11 2.52
CA GLU A 50 -2.52 -2.12 1.08
C GLU A 50 -1.21 -1.39 0.69
N GLU A 51 -0.25 -1.28 1.61
CA GLU A 51 1.12 -0.88 1.29
C GLU A 51 2.14 -1.98 1.68
N GLU A 52 1.99 -3.17 1.10
CA GLU A 52 3.13 -4.07 0.85
C GLU A 52 3.50 -3.98 -0.64
N GLU A 53 4.02 -2.81 -1.04
CA GLU A 53 4.77 -2.65 -2.29
C GLU A 53 6.14 -3.34 -2.15
N GLU A 54 6.25 -4.64 -2.45
CA GLU A 54 7.50 -5.23 -2.99
C GLU A 54 7.15 -6.28 -4.06
N GLU A 55 6.76 -5.80 -5.25
CA GLU A 55 6.81 -6.56 -6.50
C GLU A 55 8.28 -6.92 -6.80
N GLU A 56 8.78 -8.02 -6.23
CA GLU A 56 10.00 -8.66 -6.72
C GLU A 56 9.67 -9.52 -7.95
N GLU A 57 9.60 -8.86 -9.11
CA GLU A 57 9.63 -9.48 -10.44
C GLU A 57 11.01 -10.13 -10.67
N ASP A 58 11.20 -11.37 -10.20
CA ASP A 58 12.33 -12.21 -10.63
C ASP A 58 11.93 -12.99 -11.89
N PHE A 59 11.99 -12.31 -13.03
CA PHE A 59 11.93 -12.92 -14.35
C PHE A 59 13.28 -13.59 -14.64
N ASP A 60 13.46 -14.81 -14.15
CA ASP A 60 14.59 -15.65 -14.55
C ASP A 60 14.35 -16.15 -15.98
N TYR A 61 14.98 -15.44 -16.92
CA TYR A 61 15.11 -15.83 -18.33
C TYR A 61 16.03 -17.05 -18.39
N ASP A 62 15.44 -18.26 -18.29
CA ASP A 62 16.15 -19.49 -18.64
C ASP A 62 16.27 -19.57 -20.17
N GLU A 63 17.38 -19.01 -20.64
CA GLU A 63 17.98 -19.21 -21.95
C GLU A 63 18.36 -20.68 -22.14
N ASP A 64 17.41 -21.49 -22.62
CA ASP A 64 17.73 -22.80 -23.20
C ASP A 64 17.87 -22.63 -24.72
N GLU A 65 19.03 -22.13 -25.12
CA GLU A 65 19.65 -22.44 -26.41
C GLU A 65 19.97 -23.94 -26.44
N GLU A 66 19.13 -24.77 -27.06
CA GLU A 66 19.59 -26.00 -27.73
C GLU A 66 19.14 -26.00 -29.20
N ASP A 67 20.03 -25.41 -30.00
CA ASP A 67 20.38 -25.79 -31.36
C ASP A 67 20.46 -27.32 -31.49
N GLU A 68 19.66 -27.94 -32.38
CA GLU A 68 20.00 -29.19 -33.08
C GLU A 68 18.90 -29.50 -34.13
N ASP A 69 19.18 -29.10 -35.38
CA ASP A 69 19.28 -30.00 -36.55
C ASP A 69 18.89 -29.32 -37.87
N GLU A 70 19.94 -29.03 -38.62
CA GLU A 70 19.99 -28.57 -40.00
C GLU A 70 19.17 -29.46 -40.96
N GLU A 71 18.30 -28.79 -41.71
CA GLU A 71 18.22 -28.85 -43.17
C GLU A 71 18.72 -30.13 -43.87
N GLU A 72 17.80 -30.99 -44.34
CA GLU A 72 17.89 -31.49 -45.72
C GLU A 72 16.49 -31.81 -46.26
N GLU A 73 15.74 -30.75 -46.50
CA GLU A 73 14.56 -30.79 -47.35
C GLU A 73 15.02 -30.78 -48.83
N GLU A 74 14.71 -31.85 -49.55
CA GLU A 74 14.23 -31.76 -50.93
C GLU A 74 15.24 -31.28 -52.02
N GLU A 75 16.30 -32.05 -52.27
CA GLU A 75 16.76 -32.28 -53.66
C GLU A 75 15.92 -33.49 -54.13
N TRP A 76 15.00 -33.43 -55.10
CA TRP A 76 15.22 -33.40 -56.54
C TRP A 76 13.90 -32.99 -57.24
N HIS A 77 13.93 -31.86 -57.95
CA HIS A 77 12.96 -31.48 -58.99
C HIS A 77 13.37 -32.06 -60.34
#